data_AF-A0A850MSM1-F1
#
_entry.id   AF-A0A850MSM1-F1
#
_cell.length_a   1.000
_cell.length_b   1.000
_cell.length_c   1.000
_cell.angle_alpha   90.00
_cell.angle_beta   90.00
_cell.angle_gamma   90.00
#
_symmetry.space_group_name_H-M   'P 1'
#
loop_
_entity.id
_entity.type
_entity.pdbx_description
1 polymer ?
#
loop_
_entity_poly.entity_id
_entity_poly.type
_entity_poly.pdbx_seq_one_letter_code
_entity_poly.pdbx_strand_id
1 'polypeptide(L)' 'MQYMSKKKWKYVNIPKAMWEQIEKLIKENPHLGYKSVADFVTSAVRAQMDYRSNLSELRREVQALRQES' A
#
# COMPACT_ATOMS: atom_id res chain seq x y z
N MET A 1 33.94 10.51 -3.13
CA MET A 1 32.63 10.99 -2.67
C MET A 1 31.56 10.27 -3.50
N GLN A 2 30.91 9.26 -2.94
CA GLN A 2 30.00 8.38 -3.70
C GLN A 2 28.67 9.10 -3.90
N TYR A 3 28.30 9.37 -5.16
CA TYR A 3 27.00 9.94 -5.51
C TYR A 3 25.91 8.97 -5.05
N MET A 4 25.14 9.34 -4.02
CA MET A 4 23.92 8.60 -3.68
C MET A 4 23.00 8.60 -4.90
N SER A 5 22.69 7.39 -5.39
CA SER A 5 21.82 7.16 -6.54
C SER A 5 20.54 8.01 -6.43
N LYS A 6 20.18 8.72 -7.51
CA LYS A 6 18.90 9.42 -7.63
C LYS A 6 17.77 8.42 -7.35
N LYS A 7 17.19 8.45 -6.15
CA LYS A 7 16.06 7.58 -5.79
C LYS A 7 14.97 7.79 -6.84
N LYS A 8 14.62 6.73 -7.59
CA LYS A 8 13.61 6.74 -8.65
C LYS A 8 12.21 6.81 -8.04
N TRP A 9 11.85 7.94 -7.45
CA TRP A 9 10.49 8.18 -7.00
C TRP A 9 9.59 8.50 -8.20
N LYS A 10 8.34 8.07 -8.11
CA LYS A 10 7.27 8.46 -9.02
C LYS A 10 6.24 9.25 -8.23
N TYR A 11 5.61 10.22 -8.88
CA TYR A 11 4.59 11.06 -8.28
C TYR A 11 3.21 10.57 -8.71
N VAL A 12 2.26 10.61 -7.77
CA VAL A 12 0.84 10.34 -8.01
C VAL A 12 0.05 11.53 -7.50
N ASN A 13 -1.05 11.84 -8.18
CA ASN A 13 -1.96 12.89 -7.73
C ASN A 13 -3.03 12.26 -6.85
N ILE A 14 -3.18 12.80 -5.64
CA ILE A 14 -4.22 12.40 -4.68
C ILE A 14 -5.18 13.58 -4.53
N PRO A 15 -6.50 13.38 -4.57
CA PRO A 15 -7.45 14.45 -4.32
C PRO A 15 -7.18 15.15 -2.99
N LYS A 16 -7.25 16.49 -2.97
CA LYS A 16 -6.95 17.29 -1.77
C LYS A 16 -7.77 16.86 -0.55
N ALA A 17 -9.07 16.62 -0.74
CA ALA A 17 -9.95 16.16 0.34
C ALA A 17 -9.49 14.82 0.95
N MET A 18 -8.99 13.90 0.12
CA MET A 18 -8.46 12.62 0.60
C MET A 18 -7.13 12.82 1.35
N TRP A 19 -6.27 13.71 0.85
CA TRP A 19 -5.03 14.06 1.56
C TRP A 19 -5.31 14.60 2.97
N GLU A 20 -6.23 15.56 3.08
CA GLU A 20 -6.63 16.17 4.35
C GLU A 20 -7.23 15.14 5.32
N GLN A 21 -8.02 14.19 4.79
CA GLN A 21 -8.54 13.08 5.60
C GLN A 21 -7.44 12.17 6.16
N ILE A 22 -6.43 11.84 5.34
CA ILE A 22 -5.29 11.02 5.80
C ILE A 22 -4.47 11.80 6.84
N GLU A 23 -4.21 13.08 6.61
CA GLU A 23 -3.49 13.92 7.56
C GLU A 23 -4.22 14.01 8.91
N LYS A 24 -5.54 14.21 8.88
CA LYS A 24 -6.39 14.20 10.08
C LYS A 24 -6.30 12.85 10.80
N LEU A 25 -6.42 11.74 10.07
CA LEU A 25 -6.34 10.39 10.64
C LEU A 25 -5.00 10.15 11.35
N ILE A 26 -3.88 10.54 10.73
CA ILE A 26 -2.55 10.40 11.32
C ILE A 26 -2.42 11.24 12.60
N LYS A 27 -2.91 12.49 12.56
CA LYS A 27 -2.84 13.41 13.70
C LYS A 27 -3.69 12.95 14.88
N GLU A 28 -4.89 12.45 14.62
CA GLU A 28 -5.82 11.98 15.66
C GLU A 28 -5.42 10.63 16.24
N ASN A 29 -4.62 9.83 15.52
CA ASN A 29 -4.27 8.47 15.90
C ASN A 29 -2.75 8.23 15.87
N PRO A 30 -1.97 8.90 16.75
CA PRO A 30 -0.50 8.76 16.76
C PRO A 30 -0.02 7.33 17.07
N HIS A 31 -0.86 6.53 17.73
CA HIS A 31 -0.59 5.12 18.04
C HIS A 31 -0.49 4.24 16.78
N LEU A 32 -0.99 4.69 15.63
CA LEU A 32 -0.87 3.97 14.36
C LEU A 32 0.57 3.98 13.80
N GLY A 33 1.45 4.83 14.33
CA GLY A 33 2.88 4.84 13.98
C GLY A 33 3.24 5.50 12.64
N TYR A 34 2.26 6.02 11.90
CA TYR A 34 2.50 6.72 10.64
C TYR A 34 3.14 8.09 10.86
N LYS A 35 4.22 8.37 10.14
CA LYS A 35 4.96 9.65 10.29
C LYS A 35 4.53 10.72 9.30
N SER A 36 3.87 10.33 8.21
CA SER A 36 3.45 11.25 7.15
C SER A 36 2.38 10.61 6.26
N VAL A 37 1.70 11.42 5.45
CA VAL A 37 0.76 10.93 4.43
C VAL A 37 1.46 9.98 3.46
N ALA A 38 2.71 10.26 3.06
CA ALA A 38 3.46 9.39 2.15
C ALA A 38 3.74 8.00 2.75
N ASP A 39 4.03 7.94 4.04
CA ASP A 39 4.25 6.70 4.79
C ASP A 39 2.96 5.86 4.85
N PHE A 40 1.85 6.51 5.21
CA PHE A 40 0.52 5.89 5.19
C PHE A 40 0.17 5.32 3.81
N VAL A 41 0.29 6.14 2.76
CA VAL A 41 -0.03 5.72 1.38
C VAL A 41 0.86 4.56 0.93
N THR A 42 2.15 4.61 1.24
CA THR A 42 3.09 3.53 0.90
C THR A 42 2.70 2.22 1.59
N SER A 43 2.35 2.28 2.88
CA SER A 43 1.89 1.12 3.65
C SER A 43 0.60 0.54 3.06
N ALA A 44 -0.39 1.40 2.80
CA ALA A 44 -1.68 1.00 2.24
C ALA A 44 -1.53 0.34 0.85
N VAL A 45 -0.67 0.88 -0.01
CA VAL A 45 -0.39 0.30 -1.34
C VAL A 45 0.27 -1.07 -1.21
N ARG A 46 1.23 -1.24 -0.29
CA ARG A 46 1.86 -2.55 -0.03
C ARG A 46 0.84 -3.59 0.43
N ALA A 47 0.03 -3.27 1.44
CA ALA A 47 -1.02 -4.16 1.94
C ALA A 47 -2.01 -4.57 0.83
N GLN A 48 -2.35 -3.62 -0.06
CA GLN A 48 -3.22 -3.90 -1.19
C GLN A 48 -2.56 -4.82 -2.22
N MET A 49 -1.27 -4.66 -2.49
CA MET A 49 -0.52 -5.57 -3.38
C MET A 49 -0.45 -6.98 -2.80
N ASP A 50 -0.14 -7.11 -1.52
CA ASP A 50 -0.06 -8.40 -0.82
C ASP A 50 -1.42 -9.11 -0.85
N TYR A 51 -2.50 -8.40 -0.52
CA TYR A 51 -3.86 -8.93 -0.60
C TYR A 51 -4.18 -9.45 -2.01
N ARG A 52 -3.84 -8.68 -3.05
CA ARG A 52 -4.09 -9.07 -4.44
C ARG A 52 -3.25 -10.28 -4.87
N SER A 53 -1.99 -10.37 -4.45
CA SER A 53 -1.12 -11.51 -4.74
C SER A 53 -1.68 -12.79 -4.11
N ASN A 54 -1.92 -12.75 -2.80
CA ASN A 54 -2.40 -13.90 -2.02
C ASN A 54 -3.78 -14.37 -2.53
N LEU A 55 -4.67 -13.42 -2.88
CA LEU A 55 -5.98 -13.77 -3.44
C LEU A 55 -5.86 -14.45 -4.81
N SER A 56 -4.87 -14.07 -5.62
CA SER A 56 -4.63 -14.68 -6.93
C SER A 56 -4.13 -16.12 -6.80
N GLU A 57 -3.31 -16.40 -5.79
CA GLU A 57 -2.79 -17.73 -5.47
C GLU A 57 -3.91 -18.64 -4.96
N LEU A 58 -4.68 -18.18 -3.98
CA LEU A 58 -5.82 -18.93 -3.43
C LEU A 58 -6.85 -19.29 -4.51
N ARG A 59 -7.10 -18.37 -5.46
CA ARG A 59 -8.02 -18.63 -6.58
C ARG A 59 -7.52 -19.76 -7.50
N ARG A 60 -6.21 -19.85 -7.72
CA ARG A 60 -5.61 -20.92 -8.54
C ARG A 60 -5.75 -22.27 -7.83
N GLU A 61 -5.49 -22.33 -6.53
CA GLU A 61 -5.62 -23.55 -5.73
C GLU A 61 -7.06 -24.06 -5.70
N VAL A 62 -8.03 -23.18 -5.44
CA VAL A 62 -9.45 -23.54 -5.44
C VAL A 62 -9.90 -24.07 -6.82
N GLN A 63 -9.35 -23.55 -7.91
CA GLN A 63 -9.63 -24.04 -9.26
C GLN A 63 -9.03 -25.42 -9.50
N ALA A 64 -7.79 -25.68 -9.05
CA ALA A 64 -7.14 -26.99 -9.18
C ALA A 64 -7.93 -28.08 -8.43
N LEU A 65 -8.32 -27.83 -7.18
CA LEU A 65 -9.11 -28.78 -6.38
C LEU A 65 -10.47 -29.10 -6.99
N ARG A 66 -11.11 -28.12 -7.64
CA ARG A 66 -12.39 -28.30 -8.34
C ARG A 66 -12.27 -29.11 -9.63
N GLN A 67 -11.08 -29.19 -10.23
CA GLN A 67 -10.84 -29.98 -11.43
C GLN A 67 -10.49 -31.45 -11.08
N GLU A 68 -10.16 -31.71 -9.81
CA GLU A 68 -9.78 -33.04 -9.29
C GLU A 68 -10.96 -33.79 -8.63
N SER A 69 -12.15 -33.17 -8.51
CA SER A 69 -13.40 -33.78 -8.01
C SER A 69 -14.42 -33.98 -9.12
#